data_AF-A0A834VV94-F1
#
_entry.id   AF-A0A834VV94-F1
#
_cell.length_a   1.000
_cell.length_b   1.000
_cell.length_c   1.000
_cell.angle_alpha   90.00
_cell.angle_beta   90.00
_cell.angle_gamma   90.00
#
_symmetry.space_group_name_H-M   'P 1'
#
loop_
_entity.id
_entity.type
_entity.pdbx_description
1 polymer ?
#
loop_
_entity_poly.entity_id
_entity_poly.type
_entity_poly.pdbx_seq_one_letter_code
_entity_poly.pdbx_strand_id
1 'polypeptide(L)'
;MALARPSWEPSGLVREELSGLLSNRAQANMSMQNWAEGSVDAEASVEMKKVGNAKAWWRRGKCLLEMGRLDEAEAWVKTGLEFEATEQDLVGLKDEIEKKQRVRV
;
A
#
# COMPACT_ATOMS: atom_id res chain seq x y z
N MET A 1 0.93 7.81 -22.49
CA MET A 1 1.38 7.44 -21.12
C MET A 1 2.89 7.54 -21.07
N ALA A 2 3.46 8.02 -19.96
CA ALA A 2 4.90 8.10 -19.80
C ALA A 2 5.58 6.71 -19.88
N LEU A 3 4.84 5.63 -19.65
CA LEU A 3 5.24 4.22 -19.88
C LEU A 3 5.79 3.91 -21.27
N ALA A 4 5.41 4.65 -22.30
CA ALA A 4 5.89 4.42 -23.66
C ALA A 4 7.25 5.09 -23.95
N ARG A 5 7.81 5.81 -22.96
CA ARG A 5 9.09 6.50 -23.11
C ARG A 5 10.26 5.52 -22.98
N PRO A 6 11.36 5.73 -23.72
CA PRO A 6 12.56 4.92 -23.58
C PRO A 6 13.14 4.94 -22.17
N SER A 7 13.70 3.81 -21.72
CA SER A 7 14.24 3.65 -20.37
C SER A 7 15.45 4.52 -20.03
N TRP A 8 16.09 5.13 -21.03
CA TRP A 8 17.23 6.04 -20.85
C TRP A 8 16.81 7.49 -20.56
N GLU A 9 15.53 7.83 -20.72
CA GLU A 9 14.99 9.14 -20.34
C GLU A 9 14.73 9.23 -18.82
N PRO A 10 14.76 10.44 -18.23
CA PRO A 10 14.43 10.62 -16.81
C PRO A 10 13.06 10.02 -16.45
N SER A 11 13.07 8.97 -15.63
CA SER A 11 11.88 8.20 -15.27
C SER A 11 10.98 8.86 -14.22
N GLY A 12 11.18 10.14 -13.90
CA GLY A 12 10.44 10.83 -12.84
C GLY A 12 8.92 10.83 -13.10
N LEU A 13 8.52 11.29 -14.28
CA LEU A 13 7.11 11.32 -14.71
C LEU A 13 6.49 9.92 -14.77
N VAL A 14 7.27 8.93 -15.20
CA VAL A 14 6.82 7.52 -15.28
C VAL A 14 6.47 6.99 -13.89
N ARG A 15 7.32 7.25 -12.90
CA ARG A 15 7.11 6.79 -11.52
C ARG A 15 5.91 7.47 -10.87
N GLU A 16 5.73 8.78 -11.09
CA GLU A 16 4.59 9.51 -10.55
C GLU A 16 3.26 9.02 -11.15
N GLU A 17 3.18 8.86 -12.47
CA GLU A 17 1.98 8.33 -13.13
C GLU A 17 1.68 6.89 -12.68
N LEU A 18 2.70 6.02 -12.65
CA LEU A 18 2.55 4.62 -12.25
C LEU A 18 2.09 4.46 -10.80
N SER A 19 2.63 5.26 -9.88
CA SER A 19 2.26 5.19 -8.47
C SER A 19 0.75 5.40 -8.30
N GLY A 20 0.18 6.43 -8.93
CA GLY A 20 -1.25 6.71 -8.90
C GLY A 20 -2.10 5.62 -9.56
N LEU A 21 -1.70 5.14 -10.74
CA LEU A 21 -2.41 4.10 -11.48
C LEU A 21 -2.45 2.77 -10.70
N LEU A 22 -1.33 2.35 -10.13
CA LEU A 22 -1.22 1.13 -9.32
C LEU A 22 -2.05 1.23 -8.04
N SER A 23 -2.05 2.40 -7.39
CA SER A 23 -2.90 2.68 -6.22
C SER A 23 -4.39 2.56 -6.56
N ASN A 24 -4.81 3.05 -7.74
CA ASN A 24 -6.20 2.96 -8.19
C ASN A 24 -6.58 1.52 -8.57
N ARG A 25 -5.67 0.78 -9.22
CA ARG A 25 -5.87 -0.64 -9.55
C ARG A 25 -5.98 -1.49 -8.29
N ALA A 26 -5.14 -1.25 -7.30
CA ALA A 26 -5.25 -1.88 -5.99
C ALA A 26 -6.63 -1.65 -5.36
N GLN A 27 -7.17 -0.44 -5.45
CA GLN A 27 -8.50 -0.13 -4.93
C GLN A 27 -9.62 -0.89 -5.66
N ALA A 28 -9.52 -1.04 -6.98
CA ALA A 28 -10.47 -1.84 -7.75
C ALA A 28 -10.40 -3.32 -7.35
N ASN A 29 -9.20 -3.87 -7.18
CA ASN A 29 -9.01 -5.24 -6.71
C ASN A 29 -9.57 -5.44 -5.29
N MET A 30 -9.38 -4.46 -4.39
CA MET A 30 -10.00 -4.49 -3.07
C MET A 30 -11.54 -4.50 -3.13
N SER A 31 -12.16 -3.73 -4.04
CA SER A 31 -13.62 -3.77 -4.21
C SER A 31 -14.15 -5.11 -4.73
N MET A 32 -13.32 -5.86 -5.46
CA MET A 32 -13.63 -7.21 -5.92
C MET A 32 -13.24 -8.30 -4.91
N GLN A 33 -12.74 -7.92 -3.72
CA GLN A 33 -12.22 -8.83 -2.70
C GLN A 33 -11.00 -9.66 -3.17
N ASN A 34 -10.31 -9.23 -4.23
CA ASN A 34 -9.06 -9.82 -4.69
C ASN A 34 -7.88 -9.27 -3.88
N TRP A 35 -7.80 -9.66 -2.61
CA TRP A 35 -6.83 -9.10 -1.66
C TRP A 35 -5.36 -9.38 -2.02
N ALA A 36 -5.07 -10.55 -2.61
CA ALA A 36 -3.72 -10.90 -3.02
C ALA A 36 -3.21 -9.95 -4.13
N GLU A 37 -3.99 -9.78 -5.20
CA GLU A 37 -3.65 -8.90 -6.32
C GLU A 37 -3.60 -7.43 -5.87
N GLY A 38 -4.56 -7.01 -5.05
CA GLY A 38 -4.57 -5.66 -4.46
C GLY A 38 -3.34 -5.38 -3.60
N SER A 39 -2.83 -6.38 -2.87
CA SER A 39 -1.63 -6.24 -2.05
C SER A 39 -0.36 -6.05 -2.88
N VAL A 40 -0.25 -6.74 -4.02
CA VAL A 40 0.89 -6.64 -4.94
C VAL A 40 0.88 -5.28 -5.65
N ASP A 41 -0.30 -4.85 -6.09
CA ASP A 41 -0.45 -3.55 -6.74
C ASP A 41 -0.13 -2.38 -5.81
N ALA A 42 -0.58 -2.47 -4.55
CA ALA A 42 -0.28 -1.46 -3.55
C ALA A 42 1.21 -1.42 -3.18
N GLU A 43 1.90 -2.56 -3.13
CA GLU A 43 3.36 -2.62 -2.95
C GLU A 43 4.11 -1.99 -4.12
N ALA A 44 3.72 -2.32 -5.36
CA ALA A 44 4.32 -1.71 -6.53
C ALA A 44 4.08 -0.18 -6.55
N SER A 45 2.90 0.29 -6.11
CA SER A 45 2.61 1.73 -5.99
C SER A 45 3.52 2.44 -4.97
N VAL A 46 3.79 1.79 -3.84
CA VAL A 46 4.71 2.28 -2.80
C VAL A 46 6.15 2.31 -3.30
N GLU A 47 6.61 1.29 -4.03
CA GLU A 47 7.98 1.26 -4.54
C GLU A 47 8.24 2.37 -5.58
N MET A 48 7.22 2.75 -6.35
CA MET A 48 7.31 3.90 -7.27
C MET A 48 7.38 5.23 -6.54
N LYS A 49 6.66 5.37 -5.42
CA LYS A 49 6.62 6.60 -4.60
C LYS A 49 6.37 6.26 -3.13
N LYS A 50 7.45 6.32 -2.34
CA LYS A 50 7.44 5.97 -0.90
C LYS A 50 6.86 7.08 -0.03
N VAL A 51 7.13 8.34 -0.37
CA VAL A 51 6.70 9.54 0.37
C VAL A 51 5.57 10.26 -0.37
N GLY A 52 4.56 10.75 0.35
CA GLY A 52 3.33 11.35 -0.14
C GLY A 52 2.36 10.33 -0.76
N ASN A 53 2.42 9.06 -0.34
CA ASN A 53 1.57 7.97 -0.84
C ASN A 53 0.95 7.11 0.28
N ALA A 54 0.49 7.76 1.34
CA ALA A 54 -0.15 7.12 2.50
C ALA A 54 -1.28 6.15 2.13
N LYS A 55 -2.05 6.47 1.08
CA LYS A 55 -3.16 5.62 0.63
C LYS A 55 -2.68 4.27 0.10
N ALA A 56 -1.54 4.19 -0.58
CA ALA A 56 -1.02 2.89 -1.04
C ALA A 56 -0.54 2.03 0.14
N TRP A 57 0.14 2.65 1.11
CA TRP A 57 0.53 2.00 2.36
C TRP A 57 -0.68 1.42 3.10
N TRP A 58 -1.75 2.22 3.25
CA TRP A 58 -2.99 1.78 3.87
C TRP A 58 -3.67 0.64 3.11
N ARG A 59 -3.77 0.73 1.78
CA ARG A 59 -4.41 -0.31 0.95
C ARG A 59 -3.73 -1.65 1.08
N ARG A 60 -2.39 -1.69 1.09
CA ARG A 60 -1.65 -2.95 1.31
C ARG A 60 -1.87 -3.49 2.71
N GLY A 61 -1.76 -2.65 3.74
CA GLY A 61 -1.99 -3.06 5.12
C GLY A 61 -3.39 -3.66 5.31
N LYS A 62 -4.42 -3.05 4.71
CA LYS A 62 -5.78 -3.59 4.72
C LYS A 62 -5.89 -4.92 3.97
N CYS A 63 -5.28 -5.05 2.80
CA CYS A 63 -5.27 -6.34 2.08
C CYS A 63 -4.60 -7.46 2.91
N LEU A 64 -3.49 -7.16 3.58
CA LEU A 64 -2.80 -8.12 4.45
C LEU A 64 -3.64 -8.53 5.66
N LEU A 65 -4.37 -7.57 6.26
CA LEU A 65 -5.30 -7.82 7.34
C LEU A 65 -6.47 -8.73 6.92
N GLU A 66 -7.05 -8.51 5.73
CA GLU A 66 -8.12 -9.36 5.19
C GLU A 66 -7.63 -10.76 4.80
N MET A 67 -6.37 -10.90 4.40
CA MET A 67 -5.74 -12.22 4.18
C MET A 67 -5.35 -12.94 5.49
N GLY A 68 -5.54 -12.31 6.65
CA GLY A 68 -5.16 -12.87 7.95
C GLY A 68 -3.65 -12.89 8.24
N ARG A 69 -2.84 -12.25 7.38
CA ARG A 69 -1.38 -12.14 7.53
C ARG A 69 -1.02 -10.97 8.45
N LEU A 70 -1.47 -11.08 9.71
CA LEU A 70 -1.40 -9.98 10.68
C LEU A 70 0.04 -9.54 10.98
N ASP A 71 0.97 -10.47 11.10
CA ASP A 71 2.37 -10.19 11.45
C ASP A 71 3.07 -9.36 10.34
N GLU A 72 2.75 -9.65 9.07
CA GLU A 72 3.24 -8.87 7.94
C GLU A 72 2.52 -7.53 7.79
N ALA A 73 1.22 -7.49 8.06
CA ALA A 73 0.45 -6.25 8.06
C ALA A 73 1.03 -5.25 9.09
N GLU A 74 1.38 -5.74 10.28
CA GLU A 74 1.98 -4.92 11.33
C GLU A 74 3.35 -4.37 10.91
N ALA A 75 4.24 -5.22 10.41
CA ALA A 75 5.55 -4.80 9.92
C ALA A 75 5.41 -3.75 8.79
N TRP A 76 4.47 -3.97 7.87
CA TRP A 76 4.21 -3.07 6.76
C TRP A 76 3.69 -1.71 7.23
N VAL A 77 2.68 -1.69 8.10
CA VAL A 77 2.10 -0.44 8.61
C VAL A 77 3.10 0.33 9.47
N LYS A 78 3.96 -0.35 10.24
CA LYS A 78 5.07 0.29 10.96
C LYS A 78 6.02 1.02 10.01
N THR A 79 6.45 0.36 8.94
CA THR A 79 7.30 1.02 7.92
C THR A 79 6.58 2.18 7.25
N GLY A 80 5.28 2.05 6.95
CA GLY A 80 4.49 3.14 6.39
C GLY A 80 4.40 4.36 7.31
N LEU A 81 4.29 4.15 8.62
CA LEU A 81 4.28 5.22 9.62
C LEU A 81 5.63 5.92 9.78
N GLU A 82 6.75 5.25 9.48
CA GLU A 82 8.08 5.91 9.46
C GLU A 82 8.19 6.93 8.32
N PHE A 83 7.54 6.67 7.17
CA PHE A 83 7.53 7.57 6.02
C PHE A 83 6.39 8.61 6.08
N GLU A 84 5.21 8.22 6.56
CA GLU A 84 3.98 9.00 6.56
C GLU A 84 3.39 9.13 7.98
N ALA A 85 4.18 9.69 8.91
CA ALA A 85 3.86 9.69 10.34
C ALA A 85 2.58 10.45 10.74
N THR A 86 2.02 11.29 9.87
CA THR A 86 0.88 12.16 10.18
C THR A 86 -0.48 11.60 9.79
N GLU A 87 -0.51 10.42 9.17
CA GLU A 87 -1.73 9.92 8.53
C GLU A 87 -2.59 9.08 9.50
N GLN A 88 -3.73 9.65 9.86
CA GLN A 88 -4.67 9.07 10.84
C GLN A 88 -5.20 7.70 10.40
N ASP A 89 -5.37 7.48 9.10
CA ASP A 89 -5.87 6.22 8.55
C ASP A 89 -4.88 5.05 8.79
N LEU A 90 -3.57 5.31 8.75
CA LEU A 90 -2.53 4.32 9.03
C LEU A 90 -2.44 3.99 10.52
N VAL A 91 -2.57 5.00 11.38
CA VAL A 91 -2.62 4.82 12.83
C VAL A 91 -3.85 3.99 13.22
N GLY A 92 -5.02 4.31 12.67
CA GLY A 92 -6.24 3.54 12.92
C GLY A 92 -6.13 2.09 12.45
N LEU A 93 -5.49 1.84 11.30
CA LEU A 93 -5.24 0.49 10.80
C LEU A 93 -4.28 -0.29 11.70
N LYS A 94 -3.24 0.35 12.23
CA LYS A 94 -2.33 -0.27 13.20
C LYS A 94 -3.07 -0.75 14.44
N ASP A 95 -3.92 0.10 15.01
CA ASP A 95 -4.71 -0.24 16.20
C ASP A 95 -5.67 -1.42 15.93
N GLU A 96 -6.22 -1.51 14.72
CA GLU A 96 -7.07 -2.64 14.32
C GLU A 96 -6.27 -3.95 14.23
N ILE A 97 -5.07 -3.91 13.62
CA ILE A 97 -4.16 -5.07 13.52
C ILE A 97 -3.77 -5.55 14.92
N GLU A 98 -3.37 -4.64 15.81
CA GLU A 98 -2.98 -4.97 17.19
C GLU A 98 -4.14 -5.59 17.98
N LYS A 99 -5.37 -5.07 17.82
CA LYS A 99 -6.57 -5.67 18.43
C LYS A 99 -6.81 -7.09 17.93
N LYS A 100 -6.71 -7.33 16.62
CA LYS A 100 -6.89 -8.68 16.03
C LYS A 100 -5.79 -9.65 16.47
N GLN A 101 -4.54 -9.20 16.60
CA GLN A 101 -3.45 -10.02 17.12
C GLN A 101 -3.69 -10.45 18.57
N ARG A 102 -4.17 -9.54 19.43
CA ARG A 102 -4.47 -9.86 20.84
C ARG A 102 -5.59 -10.89 21.02
N VAL A 103 -6.56 -10.95 20.09
CA VAL A 103 -7.65 -11.94 20.12
C VAL A 103 -7.19 -13.32 19.62
N ARG A 104 -6.05 -13.41 18.91
CA ARG A 104 -5.47 -14.67 18.43
C ARG A 104 -4.76 -15.48 19.55
N VAL A 105 -4.45 -14.83 20.68
CA VAL A 105 -3.76 -15.42 21.86
C VAL A 105 -4.78 -15.91 22.87
#